data_AF-A0A6B2LTK9-F1
#
_entry.id   AF-A0A6B2LTK9-F1
#
_cell.length_a   1.000
_cell.length_b   1.000
_cell.length_c   1.000
_cell.angle_alpha   90.00
_cell.angle_beta   90.00
_cell.angle_gamma   90.00
#
_symmetry.space_group_name_H-M   'P 1'
#
loop_
_entity.id
_entity.type
_entity.pdbx_description
1 polymer ?
#
loop_
_entity_poly.entity_id
_entity_poly.type
_entity_poly.pdbx_seq_one_letter_code
_entity_poly.pdbx_strand_id
1 'polypeptide(L)'
;MGEMLEGRIDLEELRCSGKVPMTDEEFKLFSQLLSTNTTLTKLTLKNVPIGGKRTKHFSRALSHNSTLTKLSLEVNGIEDEGSTYISKLLLKNSTIT
;
A
#
# COMPACT_ATOMS: atom_id res chain seq x y z
N MET A 1 7.18 7.61 -6.38
CA MET A 1 6.17 7.11 -5.41
C MET A 1 6.69 7.08 -3.97
N GLY A 2 7.98 6.77 -3.75
CA GLY A 2 8.58 6.77 -2.42
C GLY A 2 8.36 8.06 -1.63
N GLU A 3 8.41 9.22 -2.27
CA GLU A 3 8.23 10.54 -1.62
C GLU A 3 6.76 10.95 -1.45
N MET A 4 5.78 10.17 -1.97
CA MET A 4 4.36 10.61 -2.00
C MET A 4 3.75 10.82 -0.61
N LEU A 5 4.36 10.23 0.41
CA LEU A 5 3.97 10.36 1.82
C LEU A 5 5.05 11.04 2.66
N GLU A 6 6.18 11.41 2.08
CA GLU A 6 7.27 12.03 2.82
C GLU A 6 6.87 13.44 3.25
N GLY A 7 6.94 13.71 4.56
CA GLY A 7 6.53 14.98 5.15
C GLY A 7 5.03 15.28 5.12
N ARG A 8 4.19 14.37 4.59
CA ARG A 8 2.74 14.55 4.51
C ARG A 8 2.06 14.05 5.78
N ILE A 9 1.78 14.99 6.68
CA ILE A 9 1.11 14.76 7.98
C ILE A 9 -0.37 15.19 7.98
N ASP A 10 -0.91 15.58 6.83
CA ASP A 10 -2.26 16.12 6.66
C ASP A 10 -3.07 15.37 5.60
N LEU A 11 -2.42 14.49 4.83
CA LEU A 11 -3.04 13.80 3.72
C LEU A 11 -3.91 12.64 4.22
N GLU A 12 -5.23 12.76 4.04
CA GLU A 12 -6.20 11.72 4.40
C GLU A 12 -6.50 10.73 3.28
N GLU A 13 -6.37 11.16 2.02
CA GLU A 13 -6.68 10.35 0.85
C GLU A 13 -5.59 10.44 -0.22
N LEU A 14 -5.07 9.29 -0.63
CA LEU A 14 -4.08 9.17 -1.69
C LEU A 14 -4.61 8.27 -2.79
N ARG A 15 -4.65 8.82 -4.01
CA ARG A 15 -5.02 8.08 -5.22
C ARG A 15 -3.87 8.11 -6.20
N CYS A 16 -3.43 6.94 -6.62
CA CYS A 16 -2.42 6.76 -7.67
C CYS A 16 -3.01 5.85 -8.74
N SER A 17 -2.99 6.31 -9.99
CA SER A 17 -3.51 5.53 -11.10
C SER A 17 -2.60 5.59 -12.32
N GLY A 18 -2.40 4.44 -12.95
CA GLY A 18 -1.64 4.30 -14.20
C GLY A 18 -0.33 3.54 -14.01
N LYS A 19 0.26 3.12 -15.13
CA LYS A 19 1.56 2.45 -15.17
C LYS A 19 2.67 3.42 -14.79
N VAL A 20 2.77 3.75 -13.51
CA VAL A 20 3.84 4.57 -12.97
C VAL A 20 5.11 3.73 -12.99
N PRO A 21 6.13 4.05 -13.80
CA PRO A 21 7.42 3.38 -13.73
C PRO A 21 7.98 3.62 -12.34
N MET A 22 8.28 2.52 -11.64
CA MET A 22 8.69 2.55 -10.25
C MET A 22 9.67 1.43 -9.98
N THR A 23 10.75 1.77 -9.31
CA THR A 23 11.75 0.81 -8.82
C THR A 23 11.25 0.07 -7.59
N ASP A 24 11.86 -1.08 -7.29
CA ASP A 24 11.53 -1.83 -6.07
C ASP A 24 11.85 -1.04 -4.80
N GLU A 25 12.91 -0.23 -4.80
CA GLU A 25 13.29 0.58 -3.64
C GLU A 25 12.32 1.75 -3.40
N GLU A 26 11.85 2.43 -4.44
CA GLU A 26 10.81 3.47 -4.28
C GLU A 26 9.52 2.89 -3.72
N PHE A 27 9.10 1.70 -4.17
CA PHE A 27 7.90 1.06 -3.66
C PHE A 27 8.08 0.59 -2.21
N LYS A 28 9.27 0.10 -1.87
CA LYS A 28 9.62 -0.29 -0.50
C LYS A 28 9.64 0.91 0.44
N LEU A 29 10.20 2.04 0.04
CA LEU A 29 10.15 3.29 0.80
C LEU A 29 8.70 3.74 1.00
N PHE A 30 7.88 3.74 -0.07
CA PHE A 30 6.45 4.04 0.04
C PHE A 30 5.73 3.14 1.05
N SER A 31 6.02 1.84 1.03
CA SER A 31 5.47 0.88 2.00
C SER A 31 5.94 1.20 3.42
N GLN A 32 7.22 1.54 3.62
CA GLN A 32 7.74 1.92 4.95
C GLN A 32 7.05 3.17 5.49
N LEU A 33 6.92 4.22 4.67
CA LEU A 33 6.21 5.44 5.07
C LEU A 33 4.74 5.18 5.37
N LEU A 34 4.08 4.32 4.61
CA LEU A 34 2.72 3.88 4.92
C LEU A 34 2.63 3.24 6.30
N SER A 35 3.60 2.42 6.73
CA SER A 35 3.52 1.74 8.03
C SER A 35 3.53 2.70 9.23
N THR A 36 4.09 3.90 9.05
CA THR A 36 4.18 4.94 10.10
C THR A 36 3.25 6.12 9.84
N ASN A 37 2.55 6.17 8.72
CA ASN A 37 1.65 7.28 8.40
C ASN A 37 0.38 7.21 9.27
N THR A 38 0.09 8.29 9.98
CA THR A 38 -1.01 8.38 10.95
C THR A 38 -2.17 9.24 10.49
N THR A 39 -2.20 9.68 9.23
CA THR A 39 -3.25 10.58 8.71
C THR A 39 -4.01 10.00 7.52
N LEU A 40 -3.36 9.14 6.74
CA LEU A 40 -3.95 8.53 5.56
C LEU A 40 -4.99 7.49 5.95
N THR A 41 -6.25 7.78 5.63
CA THR A 41 -7.38 6.89 5.89
C THR A 41 -7.80 6.12 4.63
N LYS A 42 -7.50 6.65 3.43
CA LYS A 42 -7.87 6.03 2.15
C LYS A 42 -6.71 5.95 1.18
N LEU A 43 -6.46 4.76 0.65
CA LEU A 43 -5.44 4.51 -0.35
C LEU A 43 -6.04 3.78 -1.55
N THR A 44 -5.93 4.39 -2.73
CA THR A 44 -6.27 3.76 -4.00
C THR A 44 -5.03 3.65 -4.87
N LEU A 45 -4.64 2.43 -5.21
CA LEU A 45 -3.62 2.12 -6.19
C LEU A 45 -4.30 1.39 -7.35
N LYS A 46 -4.38 2.03 -8.51
CA LYS A 46 -5.00 1.45 -9.71
C LYS A 46 -3.99 1.33 -10.84
N ASN A 47 -3.90 0.17 -11.47
CA ASN A 47 -2.99 -0.05 -12.60
C ASN A 47 -1.51 0.24 -12.25
N VAL A 48 -1.13 0.06 -10.98
CA VAL A 48 0.26 0.18 -10.49
C VAL A 48 0.87 -1.22 -10.46
N PRO A 49 1.98 -1.48 -11.17
CA PRO A 49 2.59 -2.81 -11.20
C PRO A 49 3.24 -3.14 -9.85
N ILE A 50 2.46 -3.68 -8.92
CA ILE A 50 2.93 -4.13 -7.61
C ILE A 50 3.62 -5.49 -7.76
N GLY A 51 2.97 -6.48 -8.37
CA GLY A 51 3.53 -7.83 -8.48
C GLY A 51 3.60 -8.57 -7.14
N GLY A 52 3.95 -9.86 -7.15
CA GLY A 52 4.00 -10.69 -5.94
C GLY A 52 5.00 -10.21 -4.89
N LYS A 53 6.25 -9.92 -5.31
CA LYS A 53 7.36 -9.52 -4.42
C LYS A 53 7.06 -8.24 -3.63
N ARG A 54 6.56 -7.19 -4.31
CA ARG A 54 6.25 -5.93 -3.63
C ARG A 54 5.02 -6.06 -2.73
N THR A 55 4.05 -6.90 -3.11
CA THR A 55 2.86 -7.19 -2.30
C THR A 55 3.23 -7.74 -0.92
N LYS A 56 4.28 -8.55 -0.81
CA LYS A 56 4.80 -9.03 0.49
C LYS A 56 5.21 -7.90 1.43
N HIS A 57 6.03 -6.97 0.94
CA HIS A 57 6.49 -5.82 1.71
C HIS A 57 5.35 -4.87 2.05
N PHE A 58 4.48 -4.62 1.08
CA PHE A 58 3.27 -3.81 1.22
C PHE A 58 2.35 -4.34 2.31
N SER A 59 2.06 -5.64 2.29
CA SER A 59 1.19 -6.30 3.26
C SER A 59 1.76 -6.24 4.68
N ARG A 60 3.08 -6.41 4.82
CA ARG A 60 3.76 -6.26 6.12
C ARG A 60 3.71 -4.82 6.63
N ALA A 61 3.85 -3.82 5.76
CA ALA A 61 3.74 -2.43 6.17
C ALA A 61 2.31 -2.11 6.64
N LEU A 62 1.31 -2.46 5.84
CA LEU A 62 -0.09 -2.23 6.15
C LEU A 62 -0.56 -2.99 7.40
N SER A 63 0.05 -4.13 7.74
CA SER A 63 -0.33 -4.84 8.97
C SER A 63 0.05 -4.09 10.25
N HIS A 64 0.92 -3.08 10.16
CA HIS A 64 1.29 -2.21 11.27
C HIS A 64 0.62 -0.83 11.20
N ASN A 65 0.00 -0.49 10.07
CA ASN A 65 -0.74 0.76 9.95
C ASN A 65 -2.13 0.60 10.59
N SER A 66 -2.44 1.47 11.55
CA SER A 66 -3.72 1.48 12.28
C SER A 66 -4.65 2.65 11.91
N THR A 67 -4.32 3.42 10.88
CA THR A 67 -5.09 4.60 10.44
C THR A 67 -5.84 4.34 9.13
N LEU A 68 -5.26 3.55 8.24
CA LEU A 68 -5.83 3.23 6.95
C LEU A 68 -7.08 2.37 7.14
N THR A 69 -8.20 2.88 6.62
CA THR A 69 -9.51 2.21 6.69
C THR A 69 -9.99 1.71 5.34
N LYS A 70 -9.54 2.34 4.24
CA LYS A 70 -9.93 1.94 2.88
C LYS A 70 -8.71 1.67 2.02
N LEU A 71 -8.68 0.50 1.41
CA LEU A 71 -7.64 0.06 0.50
C LEU A 71 -8.25 -0.45 -0.81
N SER A 72 -7.85 0.13 -1.94
CA SER A 72 -8.21 -0.36 -3.27
C SER A 72 -6.94 -0.70 -4.07
N LEU A 73 -6.89 -1.92 -4.61
CA LEU A 73 -5.74 -2.47 -5.35
C LEU A 73 -6.10 -2.94 -6.76
N GLU A 74 -6.93 -2.17 -7.46
CA GLU A 74 -7.47 -2.53 -8.76
C GLU A 74 -6.38 -2.65 -9.85
N VAL A 75 -6.36 -3.77 -10.59
CA VAL A 75 -5.46 -3.98 -11.75
C VAL A 75 -3.96 -3.81 -11.41
N ASN A 76 -3.50 -4.29 -10.26
CA ASN A 76 -2.10 -4.08 -9.83
C ASN A 76 -1.12 -5.25 -10.11
N GLY A 77 -1.56 -6.25 -10.89
CA GLY A 77 -0.74 -7.43 -11.22
C GLY A 77 -0.36 -8.25 -9.98
N ILE A 78 -1.25 -8.34 -8.99
CA ILE A 78 -1.03 -9.15 -7.79
C ILE A 78 -1.24 -10.62 -8.17
N GLU A 79 -0.15 -11.39 -8.15
CA GLU A 79 -0.15 -12.83 -8.42
C GLU A 79 -0.69 -13.63 -7.22
N ASP A 80 -0.89 -14.95 -7.37
CA ASP A 80 -1.47 -15.83 -6.35
C ASP A 80 -0.73 -15.77 -5.00
N GLU A 81 0.61 -15.71 -5.04
CA GLU A 81 1.42 -15.53 -3.83
C GLU A 81 1.12 -14.18 -3.16
N GLY A 82 0.99 -13.12 -3.96
CA GLY A 82 0.59 -11.79 -3.51
C GLY A 82 -0.76 -11.79 -2.81
N SER A 83 -1.75 -12.47 -3.39
CA SER A 83 -3.10 -12.60 -2.83
C SER A 83 -3.11 -13.30 -1.47
N THR A 84 -2.20 -14.25 -1.25
CA THR A 84 -2.01 -14.89 0.07
C THR A 84 -1.51 -13.89 1.12
N TYR A 85 -0.62 -12.97 0.75
CA TYR A 85 -0.16 -11.92 1.68
C TYR A 85 -1.26 -10.91 2.00
N ILE A 86 -2.07 -10.50 1.01
CA ILE A 86 -3.22 -9.61 1.24
C ILE A 86 -4.25 -10.28 2.15
N SER A 87 -4.54 -11.57 1.95
CA SER A 87 -5.46 -12.31 2.82
C SER A 87 -4.96 -12.33 4.28
N LYS A 88 -3.66 -12.57 4.49
CA LYS A 88 -3.04 -12.52 5.83
C LYS A 88 -3.04 -11.12 6.43
N LEU A 89 -2.88 -10.08 5.61
CA LEU A 89 -3.02 -8.69 6.04
C LEU A 89 -4.43 -8.45 6.58
N LEU A 90 -5.47 -8.78 5.81
CA LEU A 90 -6.87 -8.54 6.19
C LEU A 90 -7.31 -9.33 7.44
N LEU A 91 -6.69 -10.49 7.70
CA LEU A 91 -6.92 -11.25 8.93
C LEU A 91 -6.29 -10.61 10.18
N LYS A 92 -5.21 -9.84 10.00
CA LYS A 92 -4.43 -9.24 11.11
C LYS A 92 -4.78 -7.78 11.36
N ASN A 93 -5.07 -7.05 10.29
CA ASN A 93 -5.40 -5.64 10.34
C ASN A 93 -6.92 -5.49 10.48
N SER A 94 -7.36 -4.94 11.61
CA SER A 94 -8.76 -4.71 11.92
C SER A 94 -9.25 -3.31 11.56
N THR A 95 -8.40 -2.45 10.98
CA THR A 95 -8.74 -1.07 10.63
C THR A 95 -9.19 -0.95 9.19
N ILE A 96 -8.62 -1.75 8.28
CA ILE A 96 -9.01 -1.83 6.88
C ILE A 96 -10.33 -2.61 6.76
N THR A 97 -11.36 -1.98 6.19
CA THR A 97 -12.73 -2.52 6.04
C THR A 97 -13.25 -2.41 4.62
#